data_AF-A0AAP9Y6V5-F1
#
_entry.id   AF-A0AAP9Y6V5-F1
#
_cell.length_a   1.000
_cell.length_b   1.000
_cell.length_c   1.000
_cell.angle_alpha   90.00
_cell.angle_beta   90.00
_cell.angle_gamma   90.00
#
_symmetry.space_group_name_H-M   'P 1'
#
loop_
_entity.id
_entity.type
_entity.pdbx_description
1 polymer ?
#
loop_
_entity_poly.entity_id
_entity_poly.type
_entity_poly.pdbx_seq_one_letter_code
_entity_poly.pdbx_strand_id
1 'polypeptide(L)'
;MLAETKHVMPWRIEDIDLTRIDRAKAAADEDLLLLLCAASFIESGSDLYTSNLSQFFGEDPEVATWLNEQWEHEELQHGRALKAYIGYVWPEFDWDLAFRNFFDEYSKMCSLDAFEKTRALEMVARCVVETGTATLYRAINECSQEPVLKEITNNIRTDEVRHYKHFFKYFKKYNEIEGNGRLAVLGALTRRVLEMRNEDSEVALRHVFAVRYPDRVGDAAYVRERTHRVNTLVRRNLSADMCVKMLLKPLDLPSKIQPGVQYPLTKLTQHVFFR
;
A
#
# COMPACT_ATOMS: atom_id res chain seq x y z
N MET A 1 28.58 17.03 -20.41
CA MET A 1 28.43 15.99 -19.38
C MET A 1 27.41 16.50 -18.37
N LEU A 2 26.14 16.15 -18.55
CA LEU A 2 25.14 16.36 -17.52
C LEU A 2 25.41 15.31 -16.45
N ALA A 3 25.64 15.73 -15.22
CA ALA A 3 25.74 14.80 -14.12
C ALA A 3 24.40 14.07 -14.02
N GLU A 4 24.40 12.75 -14.28
CA GLU A 4 23.30 11.87 -13.89
C GLU A 4 23.15 12.02 -12.38
N THR A 5 22.18 12.82 -11.93
CA THR A 5 21.78 12.87 -10.54
C THR A 5 21.11 11.55 -10.22
N LYS A 6 21.91 10.55 -9.90
CA LYS A 6 21.45 9.27 -9.38
C LYS A 6 20.57 9.56 -8.16
N HIS A 7 19.30 9.16 -8.22
CA HIS A 7 18.37 9.35 -7.10
C HIS A 7 18.98 8.78 -5.81
N VAL A 8 18.98 9.59 -4.75
CA VAL A 8 19.50 9.18 -3.45
C VAL A 8 18.30 8.72 -2.62
N MET A 9 18.31 7.43 -2.29
CA MET A 9 17.29 6.82 -1.44
C MET A 9 17.15 7.59 -0.12
N PRO A 10 15.93 7.98 0.29
CA PRO A 10 15.69 8.77 1.49
C PRO A 10 16.05 8.07 2.81
N TRP A 11 16.03 6.75 2.80
CA TRP A 11 16.50 5.85 3.85
C TRP A 11 16.93 4.54 3.18
N ARG A 12 17.56 3.61 3.92
CA ARG A 12 17.83 2.26 3.44
C ARG A 12 17.64 1.26 4.56
N ILE A 13 17.17 0.06 4.24
CA ILE A 13 17.06 -1.02 5.24
C ILE A 13 18.43 -1.38 5.83
N GLU A 14 19.50 -1.24 5.05
CA GLU A 14 20.87 -1.50 5.52
C GLU A 14 21.33 -0.53 6.61
N ASP A 15 20.71 0.65 6.71
CA ASP A 15 21.02 1.66 7.72
C ASP A 15 20.22 1.46 9.03
N ILE A 16 19.26 0.53 9.04
CA ILE A 16 18.43 0.21 10.21
C ILE A 16 19.05 -0.95 10.97
N ASP A 17 19.43 -0.71 12.22
CA ASP A 17 19.99 -1.76 13.10
C ASP A 17 18.90 -2.73 13.59
N LEU A 18 18.77 -3.85 12.89
CA LEU A 18 17.84 -4.94 13.24
C LEU A 18 18.21 -5.64 14.56
N THR A 19 19.43 -5.46 15.09
CA THR A 19 19.82 -6.10 16.38
C THR A 19 19.10 -5.50 17.58
N ARG A 20 18.44 -4.35 17.41
CA ARG A 20 17.55 -3.72 18.40
C ARG A 20 16.24 -4.48 18.62
N ILE A 21 15.91 -5.45 17.75
CA ILE A 21 14.65 -6.21 17.82
C ILE A 21 14.70 -7.23 18.96
N ASP A 22 13.75 -7.13 19.90
CA ASP A 22 13.43 -8.21 20.84
C ASP A 22 12.62 -9.29 20.09
N ARG A 23 13.33 -10.28 19.54
CA ARG A 23 12.74 -11.33 18.69
C ARG A 23 11.62 -12.09 19.40
N ALA A 24 11.76 -12.38 20.69
CA ALA A 24 10.77 -13.14 21.44
C ALA A 24 9.46 -12.36 21.58
N LYS A 25 9.52 -11.06 21.86
CA LYS A 25 8.33 -10.20 21.92
C LYS A 25 7.72 -9.96 20.55
N ALA A 26 8.55 -9.72 19.52
CA ALA A 26 8.09 -9.49 18.16
C ALA A 26 7.36 -10.72 17.58
N ALA A 27 7.89 -11.93 17.86
CA ALA A 27 7.28 -13.18 17.41
C ALA A 27 6.01 -13.59 18.17
N ALA A 28 5.73 -12.97 19.32
CA ALA A 28 4.54 -13.28 20.11
C ALA A 28 3.23 -12.81 19.46
N ASP A 29 3.29 -11.77 18.61
CA ASP A 29 2.14 -11.30 17.84
C ASP A 29 2.15 -11.89 16.43
N GLU A 30 1.71 -13.13 16.34
CA GLU A 30 1.64 -13.84 15.06
C GLU A 30 0.61 -13.20 14.09
N ASP A 31 -0.48 -12.59 14.58
CA ASP A 31 -1.42 -11.87 13.73
C ASP A 31 -0.72 -10.73 12.97
N LEU A 32 0.10 -9.97 13.69
CA LEU A 32 0.89 -8.90 13.10
C LEU A 32 1.94 -9.43 12.13
N LEU A 33 2.63 -10.54 12.45
CA LEU A 33 3.59 -11.15 11.51
C LEU A 33 2.92 -11.62 10.22
N LEU A 34 1.74 -12.23 10.31
CA LEU A 34 0.97 -12.67 9.14
C LEU A 34 0.57 -11.47 8.26
N LEU A 35 0.16 -10.36 8.88
CA LEU A 35 -0.11 -9.10 8.19
C LEU A 35 1.14 -8.56 7.48
N LEU A 36 2.29 -8.55 8.17
CA LEU A 36 3.55 -8.06 7.62
C LEU A 36 4.02 -8.92 6.45
N CYS A 37 3.85 -10.24 6.53
CA CYS A 37 4.13 -11.13 5.40
C CYS A 37 3.24 -10.78 4.20
N ALA A 38 1.93 -10.63 4.40
CA ALA A 38 1.03 -10.27 3.33
C ALA A 38 1.38 -8.90 2.72
N ALA A 39 1.65 -7.88 3.54
CA ALA A 39 2.11 -6.57 3.08
C ALA A 39 3.41 -6.68 2.29
N SER A 40 4.41 -7.42 2.80
CA SER A 40 5.69 -7.60 2.13
C SER A 40 5.58 -8.23 0.74
N PHE A 41 4.55 -9.05 0.50
CA PHE A 41 4.30 -9.63 -0.82
C PHE A 41 3.76 -8.60 -1.81
N ILE A 42 2.83 -7.74 -1.35
CA ILE A 42 2.31 -6.65 -2.17
C ILE A 42 3.43 -5.68 -2.52
N GLU A 43 4.21 -5.23 -1.53
CA GLU A 43 5.32 -4.30 -1.76
C GLU A 43 6.40 -4.89 -2.67
N SER A 44 6.72 -6.18 -2.51
CA SER A 44 7.73 -6.85 -3.35
C SER A 44 7.22 -7.17 -4.76
N GLY A 45 5.91 -7.12 -4.99
CA GLY A 45 5.29 -7.31 -6.30
C GLY A 45 5.12 -6.01 -7.12
N SER A 46 5.51 -4.85 -6.56
CA SER A 46 5.31 -3.52 -7.13
C SER A 46 5.95 -3.33 -8.51
N ASP A 47 7.09 -3.97 -8.81
CA ASP A 47 7.81 -3.89 -10.11
C ASP A 47 6.93 -4.15 -11.34
N LEU A 48 6.04 -5.14 -11.24
CA LEU A 48 5.13 -5.49 -12.33
C LEU A 48 4.14 -4.34 -12.61
N TYR A 49 3.67 -3.68 -11.55
CA TYR A 49 2.84 -2.49 -11.69
C TYR A 49 3.62 -1.30 -12.19
N THR A 50 4.85 -1.09 -11.71
CA THR A 50 5.71 0.00 -12.19
C THR A 50 5.94 -0.09 -13.69
N SER A 51 6.27 -1.27 -14.20
CA SER A 51 6.46 -1.50 -15.63
C SER A 51 5.21 -1.13 -16.44
N ASN A 52 4.03 -1.57 -15.98
CA ASN A 52 2.74 -1.25 -16.60
C ASN A 52 2.41 0.26 -16.53
N LEU A 53 2.70 0.90 -15.40
CA LEU A 53 2.48 2.33 -15.18
C LEU A 53 3.40 3.18 -16.07
N SER A 54 4.68 2.84 -16.11
CA SER A 54 5.68 3.47 -16.99
C SER A 54 5.29 3.34 -18.46
N GLN A 55 4.76 2.18 -18.89
CA GLN A 55 4.24 2.02 -20.25
C GLN A 55 3.05 2.95 -20.52
N PHE A 56 2.09 3.02 -19.59
CA PHE A 56 0.88 3.85 -19.72
C PHE A 56 1.19 5.36 -19.79
N PHE A 57 2.20 5.81 -19.04
CA PHE A 57 2.65 7.21 -19.01
C PHE A 57 3.86 7.49 -19.90
N GLY A 58 4.29 6.54 -20.74
CA GLY A 58 5.57 6.60 -21.47
C GLY A 58 5.72 7.78 -22.44
N GLU A 59 4.64 8.47 -22.81
CA GLU A 59 4.69 9.69 -23.64
C GLU A 59 4.95 10.97 -22.82
N ASP A 60 5.01 10.90 -21.49
CA ASP A 60 5.41 12.00 -20.61
C ASP A 60 6.75 11.69 -19.94
N PRO A 61 7.87 12.18 -20.49
CA PRO A 61 9.21 11.89 -19.97
C PRO A 61 9.39 12.28 -18.51
N GLU A 62 8.74 13.34 -18.03
CA GLU A 62 8.85 13.77 -16.63
C GLU A 62 8.29 12.71 -15.68
N VAL A 63 7.12 12.15 -16.02
CA VAL A 63 6.46 11.13 -15.21
C VAL A 63 7.18 9.79 -15.33
N ALA A 64 7.55 9.40 -16.55
CA ALA A 64 8.29 8.16 -16.78
C ALA A 64 9.64 8.15 -16.03
N THR A 65 10.40 9.25 -16.07
CA THR A 65 11.65 9.37 -15.32
C THR A 65 11.42 9.25 -13.82
N TRP A 66 10.42 9.95 -13.27
CA TRP A 66 10.13 9.86 -11.84
C TRP A 66 9.70 8.43 -11.42
N LEU A 67 8.86 7.77 -12.22
CA LEU A 67 8.41 6.40 -11.96
C LEU A 67 9.58 5.41 -11.93
N ASN A 68 10.43 5.43 -12.96
CA ASN A 68 11.50 4.43 -13.11
C ASN A 68 12.75 4.72 -12.27
N GLU A 69 13.07 6.01 -12.01
CA GLU A 69 14.34 6.37 -11.34
C GLU A 69 14.16 6.65 -9.85
N GLN A 70 12.94 6.82 -9.35
CA GLN A 70 12.68 7.18 -7.95
C GLN A 70 11.62 6.28 -7.34
N TRP A 71 10.39 6.34 -7.84
CA TRP A 71 9.25 5.66 -7.22
C TRP A 71 9.46 4.14 -7.15
N GLU A 72 9.83 3.48 -8.26
CA GLU A 72 10.10 2.04 -8.29
C GLU A 72 11.14 1.61 -7.24
N HIS A 73 12.22 2.38 -7.11
CA HIS A 73 13.29 2.06 -6.17
C HIS A 73 12.86 2.24 -4.71
N GLU A 74 12.04 3.27 -4.41
CA GLU A 74 11.42 3.48 -3.10
C GLU A 74 10.46 2.33 -2.75
N GLU A 75 9.53 1.96 -3.64
CA GLU A 75 8.57 0.85 -3.45
C GLU A 75 9.29 -0.51 -3.20
N LEU A 76 10.29 -0.83 -4.03
CA LEU A 76 11.09 -2.04 -3.86
C LEU A 76 11.79 -2.10 -2.50
N GLN A 77 12.18 -0.95 -1.97
CA GLN A 77 12.80 -0.91 -0.66
C GLN A 77 11.82 -1.26 0.46
N HIS A 78 10.54 -0.91 0.32
CA HIS A 78 9.51 -1.26 1.31
C HIS A 78 9.40 -2.78 1.43
N GLY A 79 9.33 -3.47 0.29
CA GLY A 79 9.34 -4.94 0.22
C GLY A 79 10.60 -5.55 0.85
N ARG A 80 11.78 -5.02 0.49
CA ARG A 80 13.06 -5.47 1.10
C ARG A 80 13.09 -5.26 2.61
N ALA A 81 12.60 -4.11 3.10
CA ALA A 81 12.61 -3.78 4.52
C ALA A 81 11.71 -4.72 5.32
N LEU A 82 10.49 -4.99 4.83
CA LEU A 82 9.59 -5.92 5.49
C LEU A 82 10.13 -7.36 5.45
N LYS A 83 10.65 -7.81 4.31
CA LYS A 83 11.28 -9.13 4.19
C LYS A 83 12.45 -9.29 5.17
N ALA A 84 13.31 -8.28 5.29
CA ALA A 84 14.43 -8.30 6.23
C ALA A 84 13.96 -8.37 7.69
N TYR A 85 12.94 -7.59 8.05
CA TYR A 85 12.32 -7.64 9.37
C TYR A 85 11.74 -9.03 9.68
N ILE A 86 10.96 -9.59 8.76
CA ILE A 86 10.36 -10.92 8.90
C ILE A 86 11.45 -11.98 9.03
N GLY A 87 12.48 -11.95 8.17
CA GLY A 87 13.59 -12.91 8.24
C GLY A 87 14.37 -12.84 9.55
N TYR A 88 14.44 -11.65 10.19
CA TYR A 88 15.07 -11.49 11.49
C TYR A 88 14.18 -12.02 12.63
N VAL A 89 12.89 -11.68 12.62
CA VAL A 89 11.95 -12.05 13.69
C VAL A 89 11.56 -13.52 13.61
N TRP A 90 11.29 -14.01 12.39
CA TRP A 90 10.66 -15.28 12.12
C TRP A 90 11.39 -16.09 11.03
N PRO A 91 12.63 -16.54 11.30
CA PRO A 91 13.47 -17.21 10.29
C PRO A 91 12.92 -18.58 9.86
N GLU A 92 12.01 -19.19 10.62
CA GLU A 92 11.39 -20.46 10.29
C GLU A 92 10.31 -20.35 9.20
N PHE A 93 9.82 -19.14 8.91
CA PHE A 93 8.85 -18.92 7.85
C PHE A 93 9.55 -18.87 6.48
N ASP A 94 9.20 -19.78 5.58
CA ASP A 94 9.71 -19.81 4.21
C ASP A 94 9.06 -18.72 3.35
N TRP A 95 9.56 -17.49 3.54
CA TRP A 95 9.07 -16.31 2.84
C TRP A 95 9.20 -16.44 1.33
N ASP A 96 10.31 -16.99 0.83
CA ASP A 96 10.59 -17.10 -0.61
C ASP A 96 9.65 -18.09 -1.30
N LEU A 97 9.30 -19.21 -0.65
CA LEU A 97 8.26 -20.11 -1.17
C LEU A 97 6.89 -19.42 -1.20
N ALA A 98 6.50 -18.79 -0.09
CA ALA A 98 5.20 -18.15 0.02
C ALA A 98 5.03 -16.99 -0.98
N PHE A 99 6.06 -16.17 -1.16
CA PHE A 99 6.08 -15.07 -2.12
C PHE A 99 6.01 -15.59 -3.56
N ARG A 100 6.77 -16.64 -3.92
CA ARG A 100 6.69 -17.23 -5.27
C ARG A 100 5.28 -17.73 -5.59
N ASN A 101 4.66 -18.47 -4.67
CA ASN A 101 3.30 -18.97 -4.86
C ASN A 101 2.29 -17.82 -5.02
N PHE A 102 2.44 -16.76 -4.22
CA PHE A 102 1.64 -15.55 -4.35
C PHE A 102 1.84 -14.89 -5.71
N PHE A 103 3.09 -14.65 -6.10
CA PHE A 103 3.44 -13.93 -7.32
C PHE A 103 3.00 -14.67 -8.59
N ASP A 104 3.05 -16.00 -8.59
CA ASP A 104 2.55 -16.85 -9.68
C ASP A 104 1.04 -16.67 -9.95
N GLU A 105 0.26 -16.30 -8.93
CA GLU A 105 -1.16 -15.98 -9.06
C GLU A 105 -1.37 -14.49 -9.34
N TYR A 106 -0.74 -13.64 -8.52
CA TYR A 106 -0.92 -12.19 -8.54
C TYR A 106 -0.51 -11.55 -9.86
N SER A 107 0.59 -12.01 -10.45
CA SER A 107 1.09 -11.49 -11.74
C SER A 107 0.08 -11.64 -12.88
N LYS A 108 -0.83 -12.63 -12.80
CA LYS A 108 -1.89 -12.85 -13.80
C LYS A 108 -3.07 -11.89 -13.64
N MET A 109 -3.21 -11.28 -12.48
CA MET A 109 -4.27 -10.30 -12.17
C MET A 109 -3.86 -8.88 -12.57
N CYS A 110 -2.56 -8.64 -12.78
CA CYS A 110 -1.98 -7.34 -13.11
C CYS A 110 -2.08 -7.04 -14.62
N SER A 111 -3.28 -6.74 -15.13
CA SER A 111 -3.48 -6.32 -16.54
C SER A 111 -3.52 -4.80 -16.70
N LEU A 112 -2.96 -4.29 -17.80
CA LEU A 112 -3.12 -2.90 -18.24
C LEU A 112 -4.59 -2.50 -18.46
N ASP A 113 -5.45 -3.46 -18.80
CA ASP A 113 -6.88 -3.22 -19.00
C ASP A 113 -7.61 -2.81 -17.71
N ALA A 114 -6.97 -2.97 -16.55
CA ALA A 114 -7.49 -2.55 -15.25
C ALA A 114 -7.26 -1.05 -14.97
N PHE A 115 -6.55 -0.33 -15.84
CA PHE A 115 -6.26 1.09 -15.62
C PHE A 115 -7.44 1.98 -15.99
N GLU A 116 -7.47 3.17 -15.38
CA GLU A 116 -8.47 4.16 -15.72
C GLU A 116 -8.32 4.67 -17.17
N LYS A 117 -9.44 5.16 -17.71
CA LYS A 117 -9.53 5.54 -19.14
C LYS A 117 -8.59 6.67 -19.56
N THR A 118 -8.15 7.50 -18.62
CA THR A 118 -7.34 8.68 -18.88
C THR A 118 -6.20 8.79 -17.89
N ARG A 119 -5.16 9.55 -18.26
CA ARG A 119 -3.97 9.74 -17.43
C ARG A 119 -4.31 10.47 -16.14
N ALA A 120 -5.18 11.47 -16.19
CA ALA A 120 -5.60 12.16 -14.97
C ALA A 120 -6.36 11.22 -14.02
N LEU A 121 -7.27 10.40 -14.52
CA LEU A 121 -8.05 9.49 -13.68
C LEU A 121 -7.19 8.36 -13.11
N GLU A 122 -6.19 7.86 -13.83
CA GLU A 122 -5.26 6.87 -13.28
C GLU A 122 -4.38 7.48 -12.18
N MET A 123 -3.95 8.74 -12.31
CA MET A 123 -3.26 9.46 -11.24
C MET A 123 -4.13 9.60 -9.98
N VAL A 124 -5.46 9.75 -10.14
CA VAL A 124 -6.41 9.73 -9.01
C VAL A 124 -6.47 8.33 -8.38
N ALA A 125 -6.51 7.27 -9.19
CA ALA A 125 -6.48 5.90 -8.70
C ALA A 125 -5.20 5.62 -7.88
N ARG A 126 -4.03 6.06 -8.36
CA ARG A 126 -2.78 5.97 -7.59
C ARG A 126 -2.85 6.73 -6.28
N CYS A 127 -3.43 7.93 -6.25
CA CYS A 127 -3.64 8.66 -4.98
C CYS A 127 -4.46 7.86 -3.94
N VAL A 128 -5.40 7.00 -4.38
CA VAL A 128 -6.15 6.11 -3.48
C VAL A 128 -5.24 5.03 -2.90
N VAL A 129 -4.40 4.41 -3.74
CA VAL A 129 -3.45 3.37 -3.33
C VAL A 129 -2.49 3.93 -2.28
N GLU A 130 -1.81 5.04 -2.56
CA GLU A 130 -0.89 5.69 -1.62
C GLU A 130 -1.56 6.06 -0.29
N THR A 131 -2.81 6.53 -0.36
CA THR A 131 -3.58 6.84 0.84
C THR A 131 -3.87 5.59 1.67
N GLY A 132 -4.23 4.49 1.00
CA GLY A 132 -4.48 3.19 1.63
C GLY A 132 -3.22 2.67 2.32
N THR A 133 -2.10 2.62 1.60
CA THR A 133 -0.80 2.15 2.09
C THR A 133 -0.29 3.00 3.25
N ALA A 134 -0.33 4.33 3.13
CA ALA A 134 0.03 5.24 4.22
C ALA A 134 -0.84 5.02 5.48
N THR A 135 -2.12 4.74 5.30
CA THR A 135 -3.04 4.50 6.42
C THR A 135 -2.79 3.13 7.06
N LEU A 136 -2.47 2.10 6.26
CA LEU A 136 -2.09 0.77 6.74
C LEU A 136 -0.83 0.83 7.61
N TYR A 137 0.26 1.43 7.11
CA TYR A 137 1.50 1.50 7.88
C TYR A 137 1.39 2.38 9.12
N ARG A 138 0.55 3.41 9.09
CA ARG A 138 0.18 4.12 10.31
C ARG A 138 -0.50 3.18 11.33
N ALA A 139 -1.49 2.39 10.90
CA ALA A 139 -2.19 1.48 11.80
C ALA A 139 -1.25 0.40 12.39
N ILE A 140 -0.34 -0.12 11.58
CA ILE A 140 0.71 -1.05 12.02
C ILE A 140 1.65 -0.38 13.03
N ASN A 141 2.04 0.87 12.79
CA ASN A 141 2.89 1.62 13.71
C ASN A 141 2.25 1.81 15.10
N GLU A 142 0.95 2.11 15.11
CA GLU A 142 0.18 2.32 16.34
C GLU A 142 -0.07 1.01 17.11
N CYS A 143 -0.27 -0.11 16.40
CA CYS A 143 -0.46 -1.41 17.06
C CYS A 143 0.85 -2.01 17.58
N SER A 144 1.99 -1.69 16.97
CA SER A 144 3.29 -2.21 17.38
C SER A 144 3.89 -1.46 18.56
N GLN A 145 4.50 -2.22 19.48
CA GLN A 145 5.39 -1.71 20.52
C GLN A 145 6.88 -1.94 20.20
N GLU A 146 7.18 -2.63 19.11
CA GLU A 146 8.55 -2.96 18.71
C GLU A 146 9.18 -1.76 17.98
N PRO A 147 10.27 -1.17 18.51
CA PRO A 147 10.81 0.09 18.01
C PRO A 147 11.31 0.05 16.57
N VAL A 148 11.89 -1.07 16.09
CA VAL A 148 12.42 -1.16 14.73
C VAL A 148 11.30 -1.25 13.70
N LEU A 149 10.23 -1.99 13.98
CA LEU A 149 9.03 -2.04 13.15
C LEU A 149 8.36 -0.67 13.08
N LYS A 150 8.34 0.08 14.19
CA LYS A 150 7.83 1.45 14.18
C LYS A 150 8.70 2.38 13.33
N GLU A 151 10.01 2.17 13.31
CA GLU A 151 10.93 2.91 12.44
C GLU A 151 10.65 2.61 10.96
N ILE A 152 10.63 1.32 10.58
CA ILE A 152 10.34 0.85 9.22
C ILE A 152 8.99 1.37 8.73
N THR A 153 7.92 1.17 9.50
CA THR A 153 6.57 1.61 9.10
C THR A 153 6.43 3.12 9.02
N ASN A 154 7.18 3.89 9.82
CA ASN A 154 7.19 5.35 9.69
C ASN A 154 7.92 5.82 8.44
N ASN A 155 9.01 5.15 8.07
CA ASN A 155 9.73 5.44 6.83
C ASN A 155 8.83 5.16 5.62
N ILE A 156 8.26 3.95 5.52
CA ILE A 156 7.33 3.58 4.44
C ILE A 156 6.16 4.57 4.35
N ARG A 157 5.47 4.83 5.47
CA ARG A 157 4.37 5.81 5.51
C ARG A 157 4.79 7.20 5.02
N THR A 158 6.01 7.62 5.30
CA THR A 158 6.53 8.94 4.88
C THR A 158 6.75 8.97 3.37
N ASP A 159 7.22 7.86 2.79
CA ASP A 159 7.35 7.68 1.35
C ASP A 159 5.98 7.76 0.67
N GLU A 160 4.97 7.04 1.15
CA GLU A 160 3.62 7.06 0.54
C GLU A 160 2.97 8.44 0.55
N VAL A 161 3.21 9.22 1.60
CA VAL A 161 2.72 10.61 1.65
C VAL A 161 3.45 11.49 0.62
N ARG A 162 4.70 11.18 0.28
CA ARG A 162 5.43 11.86 -0.80
C ARG A 162 4.97 11.36 -2.16
N HIS A 163 4.84 10.05 -2.36
CA HIS A 163 4.29 9.44 -3.58
C HIS A 163 2.92 10.04 -3.91
N TYR A 164 2.03 10.10 -2.93
CA TYR A 164 0.72 10.74 -3.04
C TYR A 164 0.81 12.17 -3.57
N LYS A 165 1.75 12.98 -3.08
CA LYS A 165 1.92 14.37 -3.53
C LYS A 165 2.38 14.44 -4.99
N HIS A 166 3.24 13.53 -5.42
CA HIS A 166 3.68 13.43 -6.81
C HIS A 166 2.52 13.02 -7.72
N PHE A 167 1.81 11.94 -7.40
CA PHE A 167 0.62 11.52 -8.15
C PHE A 167 -0.45 12.63 -8.19
N PHE A 168 -0.69 13.33 -7.09
CA PHE A 168 -1.63 14.45 -7.05
C PHE A 168 -1.17 15.65 -7.89
N LYS A 169 0.13 15.95 -7.95
CA LYS A 169 0.71 16.97 -8.84
C LYS A 169 0.46 16.59 -10.30
N TYR A 170 0.73 15.35 -10.69
CA TYR A 170 0.54 14.89 -12.06
C TYR A 170 -0.94 14.77 -12.45
N PHE A 171 -1.82 14.38 -11.51
CA PHE A 171 -3.26 14.49 -11.69
C PHE A 171 -3.67 15.91 -12.11
N LYS A 172 -3.21 16.94 -11.40
CA LYS A 172 -3.52 18.33 -11.77
C LYS A 172 -3.02 18.69 -13.16
N LYS A 173 -1.76 18.35 -13.47
CA LYS A 173 -1.13 18.58 -14.79
C LYS A 173 -1.97 17.96 -15.91
N TYR A 174 -2.37 16.70 -15.79
CA TYR A 174 -3.19 16.04 -16.81
C TYR A 174 -4.61 16.56 -16.85
N ASN A 175 -5.21 16.86 -15.69
CA ASN A 175 -6.60 17.31 -15.65
C ASN A 175 -6.81 18.73 -16.20
N GLU A 176 -5.76 19.56 -16.22
CA GLU A 176 -5.78 20.85 -16.94
C GLU A 176 -5.97 20.67 -18.45
N ILE A 177 -5.53 19.54 -19.01
CA ILE A 177 -5.64 19.20 -20.44
C ILE A 177 -6.93 18.39 -20.70
N GLU A 178 -7.20 17.38 -19.88
CA GLU A 178 -8.30 16.44 -20.06
C GLU A 178 -9.66 16.97 -19.59
N GLY A 179 -9.67 17.94 -18.66
CA GLY A 179 -10.89 18.61 -18.22
C GLY A 179 -11.89 17.73 -17.46
N ASN A 180 -11.44 16.68 -16.75
CA ASN A 180 -12.36 15.83 -15.99
C ASN A 180 -13.03 16.61 -14.85
N GLY A 181 -14.36 16.52 -14.79
CA GLY A 181 -15.16 17.09 -13.72
C GLY A 181 -15.13 16.24 -12.44
N ARG A 182 -15.62 16.83 -11.34
CA ARG A 182 -15.64 16.19 -10.01
C ARG A 182 -16.35 14.83 -9.96
N LEU A 183 -17.38 14.62 -10.81
CA LEU A 183 -18.09 13.35 -10.88
C LEU A 183 -17.23 12.23 -11.49
N ALA A 184 -16.42 12.54 -12.51
CA ALA A 184 -15.50 11.58 -13.10
C ALA A 184 -14.39 11.20 -12.10
N VAL A 185 -13.84 12.20 -11.40
CA VAL A 185 -12.86 12.00 -10.32
C VAL A 185 -13.45 11.16 -9.18
N LEU A 186 -14.68 11.46 -8.73
CA LEU A 186 -15.37 10.67 -7.71
C LEU A 186 -15.58 9.22 -8.17
N GLY A 187 -15.91 9.03 -9.44
CA GLY A 187 -16.04 7.71 -10.05
C GLY A 187 -14.74 6.91 -9.98
N ALA A 188 -13.61 7.52 -10.35
CA ALA A 188 -12.30 6.88 -10.28
C ALA A 188 -11.89 6.54 -8.83
N LEU A 189 -12.07 7.50 -7.90
CA LEU A 189 -11.87 7.25 -6.46
C LEU A 189 -12.70 6.05 -5.97
N THR A 190 -13.98 6.00 -6.33
CA THR A 190 -14.90 4.96 -5.85
C THR A 190 -14.55 3.59 -6.44
N ARG A 191 -14.28 3.50 -7.75
CA ARG A 191 -13.87 2.25 -8.39
C ARG A 191 -12.61 1.69 -7.73
N ARG A 192 -11.59 2.54 -7.57
CA ARG A 192 -10.33 2.08 -6.97
C ARG A 192 -10.48 1.65 -5.52
N VAL A 193 -11.28 2.36 -4.72
CA VAL A 193 -11.60 1.94 -3.34
C VAL A 193 -12.33 0.58 -3.31
N LEU A 194 -13.23 0.32 -4.25
CA LEU A 194 -13.96 -0.94 -4.33
C LEU A 194 -13.05 -2.10 -4.77
N GLU A 195 -12.15 -1.88 -5.72
CA GLU A 195 -11.11 -2.85 -6.13
C GLU A 195 -10.20 -3.23 -4.95
N MET A 196 -9.69 -2.22 -4.22
CA MET A 196 -8.84 -2.47 -3.05
C MET A 196 -9.54 -3.23 -1.92
N ARG A 197 -10.87 -3.11 -1.83
CA ARG A 197 -11.66 -3.87 -0.86
C ARG A 197 -11.80 -5.34 -1.24
N ASN A 198 -11.52 -5.72 -2.49
CA ASN A 198 -11.91 -7.02 -3.00
C ASN A 198 -10.79 -8.06 -3.17
N GLU A 199 -9.51 -7.80 -3.44
CA GLU A 199 -8.71 -8.94 -3.97
C GLU A 199 -7.19 -9.04 -3.74
N ASP A 200 -6.47 -8.09 -3.14
CA ASP A 200 -4.99 -8.25 -3.04
C ASP A 200 -4.53 -8.81 -1.68
N SER A 201 -5.03 -8.25 -0.59
CA SER A 201 -4.62 -8.63 0.77
C SER A 201 -5.14 -10.00 1.20
N GLU A 202 -6.33 -10.40 0.73
CA GLU A 202 -6.86 -11.75 0.97
C GLU A 202 -6.09 -12.82 0.22
N VAL A 203 -5.69 -12.55 -1.04
CA VAL A 203 -4.84 -13.44 -1.83
C VAL A 203 -3.48 -13.58 -1.16
N ALA A 204 -2.84 -12.47 -0.78
CA ALA A 204 -1.57 -12.49 -0.07
C ALA A 204 -1.65 -13.29 1.25
N LEU A 205 -2.65 -13.02 2.10
CA LEU A 205 -2.83 -13.76 3.36
C LEU A 205 -3.08 -15.25 3.14
N ARG A 206 -3.85 -15.63 2.11
CA ARG A 206 -4.08 -17.03 1.78
C ARG A 206 -2.77 -17.76 1.45
N HIS A 207 -1.88 -17.12 0.68
CA HIS A 207 -0.57 -17.70 0.35
C HIS A 207 0.36 -17.79 1.57
N VAL A 208 0.34 -16.78 2.44
CA VAL A 208 1.04 -16.82 3.74
C VAL A 208 0.54 -18.01 4.58
N PHE A 209 -0.77 -18.17 4.70
CA PHE A 209 -1.36 -19.25 5.49
C PHE A 209 -1.08 -20.62 4.89
N ALA A 210 -1.04 -20.74 3.57
CA ALA A 210 -0.77 -22.02 2.93
C ALA A 210 0.62 -22.57 3.25
N VAL A 211 1.61 -21.69 3.37
CA VAL A 211 2.98 -22.08 3.77
C VAL A 211 3.09 -22.23 5.29
N ARG A 212 2.45 -21.35 6.06
CA ARG A 212 2.52 -21.39 7.53
C ARG A 212 1.75 -22.57 8.15
N TYR A 213 0.63 -22.95 7.55
CA TYR A 213 -0.31 -23.97 8.03
C TYR A 213 -0.71 -24.94 6.92
N PRO A 214 0.22 -25.74 6.37
CA PRO A 214 -0.06 -26.63 5.24
C PRO A 214 -1.20 -27.62 5.55
N ASP A 215 -1.27 -28.12 6.80
CA ASP A 215 -2.31 -29.05 7.24
C ASP A 215 -3.71 -28.41 7.38
N ARG A 216 -3.80 -27.07 7.31
CA ARG A 216 -5.05 -26.30 7.46
C ARG A 216 -5.50 -25.62 6.17
N VAL A 217 -4.81 -25.82 5.04
CA VAL A 217 -5.17 -25.21 3.75
C VAL A 217 -6.61 -25.53 3.33
N GLY A 218 -7.07 -26.75 3.62
CA GLY A 218 -8.46 -27.17 3.34
C GLY A 218 -9.50 -26.67 4.35
N ASP A 219 -9.07 -26.07 5.46
CA ASP A 219 -9.96 -25.55 6.51
C ASP A 219 -10.34 -24.09 6.24
N ALA A 220 -11.33 -23.93 5.36
CA ALA A 220 -11.83 -22.62 4.98
C ALA A 220 -12.41 -21.82 6.16
N ALA A 221 -12.87 -22.48 7.22
CA ALA A 221 -13.37 -21.79 8.41
C ALA A 221 -12.22 -21.17 9.21
N TYR A 222 -11.15 -21.93 9.44
CA TYR A 222 -9.94 -21.46 10.10
C TYR A 222 -9.28 -20.30 9.34
N VAL A 223 -9.12 -20.43 8.02
CA VAL A 223 -8.54 -19.37 7.18
C VAL A 223 -9.37 -18.08 7.28
N ARG A 224 -10.70 -18.17 7.17
CA ARG A 224 -11.58 -16.99 7.29
C ARG A 224 -11.49 -16.35 8.68
N GLU A 225 -11.49 -17.14 9.74
CA GLU A 225 -11.35 -16.63 11.11
C GLU A 225 -10.02 -15.90 11.29
N ARG A 226 -8.91 -16.49 10.82
CA ARG A 226 -7.59 -15.89 10.94
C ARG A 226 -7.47 -14.60 10.12
N THR A 227 -7.94 -14.59 8.87
CA THR A 227 -8.01 -13.37 8.05
C THR A 227 -8.83 -12.29 8.73
N HIS A 228 -9.96 -12.65 9.36
CA HIS A 228 -10.78 -11.69 10.09
C HIS A 228 -10.04 -11.09 11.30
N ARG A 229 -9.28 -11.90 12.06
CA ARG A 229 -8.46 -11.42 13.17
C ARG A 229 -7.38 -10.44 12.71
N VAL A 230 -6.64 -10.79 11.65
CA VAL A 230 -5.62 -9.94 11.04
C VAL A 230 -6.24 -8.60 10.59
N ASN A 231 -7.37 -8.65 9.88
CA ASN A 231 -8.06 -7.44 9.42
C ASN A 231 -8.58 -6.59 10.59
N THR A 232 -9.02 -7.22 11.68
CA THR A 232 -9.48 -6.51 12.88
C THR A 232 -8.35 -5.73 13.56
N LEU A 233 -7.12 -6.26 13.55
CA LEU A 233 -5.93 -5.60 14.10
C LEU A 233 -5.65 -4.26 13.39
N VAL A 234 -5.71 -4.26 12.06
CA VAL A 234 -5.56 -3.02 11.27
C VAL A 234 -6.73 -2.07 11.56
N ARG A 235 -7.97 -2.56 11.42
CA ARG A 235 -9.18 -1.75 11.56
C ARG A 235 -9.22 -0.97 12.86
N ARG A 236 -8.89 -1.58 14.00
CA ARG A 236 -8.90 -0.90 15.31
C ARG A 236 -7.96 0.31 15.39
N ASN A 237 -6.91 0.33 14.58
CA ASN A 237 -5.84 1.34 14.63
C ASN A 237 -5.85 2.29 13.42
N LEU A 238 -6.81 2.16 12.50
CA LEU A 238 -6.91 3.06 11.34
C LEU A 238 -7.25 4.51 11.77
N SER A 239 -6.77 5.49 11.02
CA SER A 239 -7.19 6.89 11.20
C SER A 239 -8.15 7.31 10.09
N ALA A 240 -9.46 7.23 10.37
CA ALA A 240 -10.49 7.57 9.40
C ALA A 240 -10.37 9.02 8.88
N ASP A 241 -10.05 9.97 9.76
CA ASP A 241 -9.99 11.40 9.41
C ASP A 241 -8.89 11.69 8.37
N MET A 242 -7.68 11.16 8.59
CA MET A 242 -6.55 11.33 7.66
C MET A 242 -6.86 10.70 6.29
N CYS A 243 -7.34 9.45 6.30
CA CYS A 243 -7.70 8.73 5.09
C CYS A 243 -8.77 9.49 4.29
N VAL A 244 -9.87 9.91 4.93
CA VAL A 244 -10.94 10.67 4.26
C VAL A 244 -10.43 12.01 3.71
N LYS A 245 -9.59 12.74 4.45
CA LYS A 245 -8.99 13.99 3.97
C LYS A 245 -8.17 13.80 2.69
N MET A 246 -7.32 12.77 2.66
CA MET A 246 -6.47 12.48 1.50
C MET A 246 -7.30 11.98 0.31
N LEU A 247 -8.28 11.11 0.53
CA LEU A 247 -9.18 10.61 -0.53
C LEU A 247 -10.04 11.71 -1.15
N LEU A 248 -10.48 12.70 -0.36
CA LEU A 248 -11.33 13.78 -0.88
C LEU A 248 -10.55 14.92 -1.54
N LYS A 249 -9.22 14.98 -1.37
CA LYS A 249 -8.40 16.07 -1.89
C LYS A 249 -8.45 16.20 -3.43
N PRO A 250 -8.47 15.11 -4.24
CA PRO A 250 -8.62 15.21 -5.70
C PRO A 250 -9.92 15.85 -6.18
N LEU A 251 -10.98 15.86 -5.37
CA LEU A 251 -12.26 16.47 -5.73
C LEU A 251 -12.24 18.01 -5.68
N ASP A 252 -11.20 18.59 -5.08
CA ASP A 252 -11.04 20.04 -4.89
C ASP A 252 -12.37 20.71 -4.49
N LEU A 253 -12.97 20.17 -3.43
CA LEU A 253 -14.26 20.64 -2.93
C LEU A 253 -14.11 22.08 -2.40
N PRO A 254 -15.08 22.97 -2.67
CA PRO A 254 -15.06 24.32 -2.10
C PRO A 254 -14.93 24.26 -0.58
N SER A 255 -14.15 25.17 0.00
CA SER A 255 -13.89 25.23 1.45
C SER A 255 -15.17 25.33 2.31
N LYS A 256 -16.27 25.84 1.73
CA LYS A 256 -17.60 25.90 2.37
C LYS A 256 -18.32 24.56 2.45
N ILE A 257 -18.03 23.63 1.54
CA ILE A 257 -18.70 22.32 1.43
C ILE A 257 -17.85 21.21 2.09
N GLN A 258 -16.52 21.38 2.06
CA GLN A 258 -15.57 20.39 2.55
C GLN A 258 -15.86 19.92 4.01
N PRO A 259 -16.11 20.80 5.01
CA PRO A 259 -16.44 20.34 6.36
C PRO A 259 -17.74 19.54 6.42
N GLY A 260 -18.74 19.95 5.63
CA GLY A 260 -20.07 19.30 5.58
C GLY A 260 -20.07 17.92 4.92
N VAL A 261 -19.07 17.61 4.10
CA VAL A 261 -18.89 16.28 3.47
C VAL A 261 -17.92 15.41 4.26
N GLN A 262 -16.82 15.99 4.74
CA GLN A 262 -15.76 15.25 5.41
C GLN A 262 -16.19 14.71 6.79
N TYR A 263 -16.94 15.50 7.57
CA TYR A 263 -17.41 15.07 8.90
C TYR A 263 -18.35 13.85 8.85
N PRO A 264 -19.44 13.83 8.05
CA PRO A 264 -20.31 12.66 7.96
C PRO A 264 -19.60 11.46 7.34
N LEU A 265 -18.75 11.64 6.32
CA LEU A 265 -17.97 10.54 5.75
C LEU A 265 -17.00 9.94 6.76
N THR A 266 -16.30 10.76 7.55
CA THR A 266 -15.41 10.26 8.61
C THR A 266 -16.19 9.45 9.64
N LYS A 267 -17.37 9.93 10.05
CA LYS A 267 -18.25 9.20 10.98
C LYS A 267 -18.78 7.90 10.40
N LEU A 268 -19.17 7.89 9.13
CA LEU A 268 -19.64 6.69 8.43
C LEU A 268 -18.50 5.68 8.27
N THR A 269 -17.32 6.12 7.82
CA THR A 269 -16.11 5.29 7.71
C THR A 269 -15.73 4.71 9.07
N GLN A 270 -15.80 5.50 10.15
CA GLN A 270 -15.65 5.01 11.52
C GLN A 270 -16.68 3.93 11.88
N HIS A 271 -17.92 4.05 11.45
CA HIS A 271 -18.96 3.07 11.79
C HIS A 271 -18.91 1.79 10.94
N VAL A 272 -18.42 1.86 9.70
CA VAL A 272 -18.43 0.77 8.72
C VAL A 272 -17.09 0.02 8.67
N PHE A 273 -15.95 0.71 8.80
CA PHE A 273 -14.63 0.09 8.75
C PHE A 273 -14.08 -0.30 10.12
N PHE A 274 -14.61 0.24 11.23
CA PHE A 274 -14.09 -0.02 12.59
C PHE A 274 -15.04 -0.84 13.47
N ARG A 275 -16.08 -1.43 12.89
CA ARG A 275 -16.87 -2.50 13.51
C ARG A 275 -16.49 -3.86 12.91
#